data_AF-A0A957MEK1-F1
#
_entry.id   AF-A0A957MEK1-F1
#
_cell.length_a   1.000
_cell.length_b   1.000
_cell.length_c   1.000
_cell.angle_alpha   90.00
_cell.angle_beta   90.00
_cell.angle_gamma   90.00
#
_symmetry.space_group_name_H-M   'P 1'
#
loop_
_entity.id
_entity.type
_entity.pdbx_description
1 polymer ?
#
loop_
_entity_poly.entity_id
_entity_poly.type
_entity_poly.pdbx_seq_one_letter_code
_entity_poly.pdbx_strand_id
1 'polypeptide(L)'
;SLVRLIVGGAYPEANAQENRRLRMLVAALVAITLAAALAVVVNVLTGNSLAVSLSVAVLGIVIAANLPLLRLTRSPRTVAAIFVGEQILLLALLTPMVGVVQPEFYIWYIVSLLLSAELVGRRIALPLAALYGLMVIGSQFLFQLEGLTLPFQTLGLTANPISRTLTIVNALIATALIAYAYESSRERAERQIARSEQQLRQHLDNTPLAALTIAPTGRITSWNRSAEAVFGYTQGEAVGASADLVLAGGLTALQRQAAIDELLAGRHASNAITPNSTKEGDPILCAWYHTPLFDAGGTFSGMACLALDISNQTRAAEELRTAKELAEASALAKNRFLGTISHEVRTPLNAIQGMTAALRDTSLTVEQQEITAAIQDGTESLL
;
A
#
# COMPACT_ATOMS: atom_id res chain seq x y z
N SER A 1 21.65 29.66 16.88
CA SER A 1 20.40 29.66 16.07
C SER A 1 20.40 28.62 14.96
N LEU A 2 21.47 28.50 14.15
CA LEU A 2 21.61 27.47 13.09
C LEU A 2 21.38 26.02 13.58
N VAL A 3 21.98 25.63 14.71
CA VAL A 3 21.82 24.28 15.30
C VAL A 3 20.37 23.97 15.68
N ARG A 4 19.58 24.98 16.10
CA ARG A 4 18.15 24.80 16.38
C ARG A 4 17.33 24.64 15.10
N LEU A 5 17.69 25.35 14.02
CA LEU A 5 17.05 25.24 12.71
C LEU A 5 17.32 23.87 12.05
N ILE A 6 18.55 23.38 12.16
CA ILE A 6 19.02 22.12 11.56
C ILE A 6 18.46 20.88 12.30
N VAL A 7 18.40 20.94 13.64
CA VAL A 7 17.99 19.77 14.46
C VAL A 7 16.51 19.83 14.88
N GLY A 8 15.86 20.99 14.79
CA GLY A 8 14.48 21.18 15.24
C GLY A 8 13.40 20.47 14.42
N GLY A 9 13.66 20.21 13.13
CA GLY A 9 12.66 19.64 12.21
C GLY A 9 12.78 18.14 11.92
N ALA A 10 13.80 17.46 12.43
CA ALA A 10 14.20 16.15 11.90
C ALA A 10 13.87 14.92 12.78
N TYR A 11 13.46 15.11 14.03
CA TYR A 11 13.23 14.01 14.97
C TYR A 11 12.10 14.27 15.97
N PRO A 12 10.85 13.91 15.64
CA PRO A 12 9.76 13.87 16.62
C PRO A 12 9.85 12.64 17.56
N GLU A 13 10.51 11.56 17.14
CA GLU A 13 10.33 10.22 17.74
C GLU A 13 11.55 9.65 18.50
N ALA A 14 12.69 10.36 18.58
CA ALA A 14 13.87 9.89 19.32
C ALA A 14 13.89 10.36 20.79
N ASN A 15 14.35 9.49 21.69
CA ASN A 15 14.41 9.72 23.13
C ASN A 15 15.14 11.05 23.45
N ALA A 16 14.57 11.89 24.31
CA ALA A 16 15.04 13.27 24.51
C ALA A 16 16.53 13.39 24.89
N GLN A 17 17.05 12.39 25.60
CA GLN A 17 18.46 12.29 26.00
C GLN A 17 19.39 11.95 24.84
N GLU A 18 18.96 11.09 23.92
CA GLU A 18 19.71 10.71 22.72
C GLU A 18 19.78 11.88 21.74
N ASN A 19 18.64 12.57 21.55
CA ASN A 19 18.57 13.84 20.82
C ASN A 19 19.50 14.92 21.41
N ARG A 20 19.61 15.02 22.74
CA ARG A 20 20.52 15.98 23.40
C ARG A 20 21.99 15.63 23.20
N ARG A 21 22.37 14.35 23.30
CA ARG A 21 23.74 13.88 23.03
C ARG A 21 24.14 14.13 21.57
N LEU A 22 23.25 13.82 20.64
CA LEU A 22 23.46 14.06 19.21
C LEU A 22 23.66 15.55 18.92
N ARG A 23 22.83 16.43 19.51
CA ARG A 23 22.97 17.90 19.38
C ARG A 23 24.32 18.41 19.89
N MET A 24 24.81 17.88 21.01
CA MET A 24 26.11 18.28 21.58
C MET A 24 27.27 17.80 20.71
N LEU A 25 27.21 16.55 20.22
CA LEU A 25 28.23 16.01 19.31
C LEU A 25 28.30 16.83 18.02
N VAL A 26 27.15 17.14 17.41
CA VAL A 26 27.07 17.98 16.21
C VAL A 26 27.62 19.38 16.46
N ALA A 27 27.26 20.01 17.58
CA ALA A 27 27.75 21.34 17.92
C ALA A 27 29.28 21.35 18.14
N ALA A 28 29.83 20.34 18.80
CA ALA A 28 31.27 20.20 19.01
C ALA A 28 32.01 20.02 17.68
N LEU A 29 31.47 19.18 16.79
CA LEU A 29 32.04 18.91 15.48
C LEU A 29 32.09 20.15 14.57
N VAL A 30 30.99 20.92 14.53
CA VAL A 30 30.92 22.20 13.81
C VAL A 30 31.93 23.20 14.37
N ALA A 31 32.07 23.26 15.70
CA ALA A 31 33.05 24.13 16.35
C ALA A 31 34.50 23.74 16.02
N ILE A 32 34.82 22.44 15.99
CA ILE A 32 36.15 21.95 15.61
C ILE A 32 36.46 22.27 14.15
N THR A 33 35.48 22.10 13.25
CA THR A 33 35.64 22.43 11.83
C THR A 33 35.88 23.93 11.63
N LEU A 34 35.11 24.77 12.32
CA LEU A 34 35.29 26.22 12.34
C LEU A 34 36.70 26.62 12.81
N ALA A 35 37.18 26.01 13.90
CA ALA A 35 38.50 26.30 14.44
C ALA A 35 39.61 25.90 13.45
N ALA A 36 39.49 24.74 12.81
CA ALA A 36 40.43 24.29 11.78
C ALA A 36 40.41 25.23 10.55
N ALA A 37 39.23 25.67 10.11
CA ALA A 37 39.10 26.62 9.01
C ALA A 37 39.70 27.99 9.36
N LEU A 38 39.51 28.47 10.59
CA LEU A 38 40.12 29.72 11.07
C LEU A 38 41.65 29.63 11.11
N ALA A 39 42.19 28.48 11.50
CA ALA A 39 43.63 28.24 11.46
C ALA A 39 44.18 28.33 10.03
N VAL A 40 43.46 27.82 9.03
CA VAL A 40 43.82 28.00 7.60
C VAL A 40 43.88 29.49 7.25
N VAL A 41 42.86 30.26 7.61
CA VAL A 41 42.79 31.70 7.32
C VAL A 41 43.96 32.46 7.95
N VAL A 42 44.24 32.23 9.23
CA VAL A 42 45.36 32.88 9.95
C VAL A 42 46.70 32.53 9.31
N ASN A 43 46.91 31.27 8.94
CA ASN A 43 48.14 30.83 8.30
C ASN A 43 48.31 31.42 6.89
N VAL A 44 47.22 31.67 6.17
CA VAL A 44 47.27 32.35 4.86
C VAL A 44 47.62 33.82 5.05
N LEU A 45 46.99 34.51 6.00
CA LEU A 45 47.29 35.93 6.29
C LEU A 45 48.75 36.15 6.74
N THR A 46 49.35 35.16 7.40
CA THR A 46 50.74 35.22 7.87
C THR A 46 51.77 34.79 6.81
N GLY A 47 51.32 34.36 5.62
CA GLY A 47 52.21 34.03 4.49
C GLY A 47 53.02 32.73 4.64
N ASN A 48 52.70 31.87 5.61
CA ASN A 48 53.46 30.64 5.88
C ASN A 48 52.89 29.44 5.11
N SER A 49 53.44 29.15 3.92
CA SER A 49 52.96 28.10 3.01
C SER A 49 52.92 26.69 3.61
N LEU A 50 53.87 26.34 4.50
CA LEU A 50 53.89 25.05 5.20
C LEU A 50 52.75 24.96 6.21
N ALA A 51 52.54 26.03 7.00
CA ALA A 51 51.48 26.10 7.99
C ALA A 51 50.08 26.08 7.34
N VAL A 52 49.94 26.72 6.17
CA VAL A 52 48.69 26.63 5.39
C VAL A 52 48.44 25.19 4.93
N SER A 53 49.44 24.54 4.34
CA SER A 53 49.29 23.15 3.87
C SER A 53 48.92 22.20 5.01
N LEU A 54 49.54 22.36 6.19
CA LEU A 54 49.25 21.56 7.38
C LEU A 54 47.83 21.81 7.91
N SER A 55 47.41 23.08 8.00
CA SER A 55 46.08 23.44 8.48
C SER A 55 44.96 23.00 7.52
N VAL A 56 45.20 22.99 6.21
CA VAL A 56 44.27 22.45 5.22
C VAL A 56 44.16 20.93 5.34
N ALA A 57 45.28 20.22 5.57
CA ALA A 57 45.25 18.78 5.80
C ALA A 57 44.47 18.44 7.09
N VAL A 58 44.67 19.21 8.17
CA VAL A 58 43.90 19.07 9.42
C VAL A 58 42.41 19.32 9.17
N LEU A 59 42.06 20.36 8.42
CA LEU A 59 40.67 20.64 8.06
C LEU A 59 40.05 19.47 7.27
N GLY A 60 40.78 18.90 6.31
CA GLY A 60 40.32 17.72 5.57
C GLY A 60 40.08 16.48 6.46
N ILE A 61 40.96 16.24 7.43
CA ILE A 61 40.80 15.15 8.40
C ILE A 61 39.58 15.40 9.30
N VAL A 62 39.37 16.64 9.75
CA VAL A 62 38.21 17.02 10.57
C VAL A 62 36.91 16.79 9.79
N ILE A 63 36.84 17.22 8.53
CA ILE A 63 35.64 16.99 7.71
C ILE A 63 35.44 15.50 7.43
N ALA A 64 36.51 14.73 7.19
CA ALA A 64 36.42 13.28 7.03
C ALA A 64 35.96 12.57 8.32
N ALA A 65 36.31 13.10 9.50
CA ALA A 65 35.82 12.61 10.79
C ALA A 65 34.32 12.87 11.01
N ASN A 66 33.67 13.65 10.13
CA ASN A 66 32.23 13.88 10.14
C ASN A 66 31.45 12.75 9.43
N LEU A 67 32.11 11.92 8.60
CA LEU A 67 31.47 10.77 7.93
C LEU A 67 30.91 9.72 8.91
N PRO A 68 31.61 9.32 9.98
CA PRO A 68 31.07 8.42 11.00
C PRO A 68 29.77 8.94 11.66
N LEU A 69 29.57 10.26 11.74
CA LEU A 69 28.32 10.84 12.21
C LEU A 69 27.13 10.51 11.30
N LEU A 70 27.35 10.28 9.99
CA LEU A 70 26.30 9.80 9.06
C LEU A 70 25.72 8.46 9.51
N ARG A 71 26.57 7.58 10.07
CA ARG A 71 26.18 6.25 10.53
C ARG A 71 25.48 6.28 11.88
N LEU A 72 25.91 7.18 12.78
CA LEU A 72 25.35 7.31 14.14
C LEU A 72 23.98 7.98 14.17
N THR A 73 23.75 8.95 13.30
CA THR A 73 22.55 9.80 13.37
C THR A 73 21.32 9.16 12.73
N ARG A 74 21.42 8.13 11.86
CA ARG A 74 20.29 7.43 11.18
C ARG A 74 19.26 8.31 10.43
N SER A 75 19.44 9.63 10.37
CA SER A 75 18.61 10.55 9.56
C SER A 75 19.46 11.20 8.48
N PRO A 76 19.25 10.85 7.21
CA PRO A 76 19.99 11.43 6.11
C PRO A 76 19.75 12.94 5.96
N ARG A 77 18.56 13.42 6.34
CA ARG A 77 18.21 14.85 6.25
C ARG A 77 18.99 15.69 7.26
N THR A 78 19.13 15.21 8.49
CA THR A 78 19.82 15.94 9.55
C THR A 78 21.29 16.10 9.20
N VAL A 79 21.92 15.04 8.69
CA VAL A 79 23.34 15.09 8.38
C VAL A 79 23.61 15.95 7.16
N ALA A 80 22.78 15.84 6.14
CA ALA A 80 22.91 16.70 4.97
C ALA A 80 22.71 18.17 5.33
N ALA A 81 21.82 18.51 6.27
CA ALA A 81 21.64 19.88 6.75
C ALA A 81 22.84 20.40 7.58
N ILE A 82 23.44 19.55 8.42
CA ILE A 82 24.69 19.89 9.15
C ILE A 82 25.81 20.15 8.15
N PHE A 83 25.97 19.23 7.19
CA PHE A 83 27.00 19.29 6.19
C PHE A 83 26.87 20.54 5.32
N VAL A 84 25.67 20.85 4.82
CA VAL A 84 25.39 22.09 4.08
C VAL A 84 25.74 23.33 4.91
N GLY A 85 25.37 23.36 6.19
CA GLY A 85 25.68 24.48 7.07
C GLY A 85 27.19 24.66 7.31
N GLU A 86 27.91 23.56 7.47
CA GLU A 86 29.38 23.54 7.62
C GLU A 86 30.07 24.04 6.35
N GLN A 87 29.62 23.59 5.18
CA GLN A 87 30.11 24.07 3.89
C GLN A 87 29.91 25.58 3.78
N ILE A 88 28.69 26.10 4.00
CA ILE A 88 28.40 27.55 3.83
C ILE A 88 29.32 28.41 4.69
N LEU A 89 29.59 27.93 5.89
CA LEU A 89 30.44 28.60 6.85
C LEU A 89 31.90 28.58 6.43
N LEU A 90 32.38 27.44 5.92
CA LEU A 90 33.69 27.29 5.30
C LEU A 90 33.86 28.24 4.10
N LEU A 91 32.86 28.30 3.22
CA LEU A 91 32.86 29.21 2.09
C LEU A 91 32.92 30.66 2.56
N ALA A 92 32.06 31.08 3.49
CA ALA A 92 32.05 32.43 4.02
C ALA A 92 33.39 32.83 4.63
N LEU A 93 34.07 31.89 5.31
CA LEU A 93 35.36 32.12 5.93
C LEU A 93 36.52 32.19 4.91
N LEU A 94 36.42 31.44 3.81
CA LEU A 94 37.44 31.35 2.76
C LEU A 94 37.24 32.36 1.62
N THR A 95 36.06 32.96 1.49
CA THR A 95 35.74 33.98 0.48
C THR A 95 36.60 35.24 0.55
N PRO A 96 37.10 35.70 1.71
CA PRO A 96 38.10 36.78 1.74
C PRO A 96 39.46 36.38 1.15
N MET A 97 39.73 35.08 0.96
CA MET A 97 41.01 34.53 0.46
C MET A 97 41.01 34.25 -1.05
N VAL A 98 40.03 34.81 -1.76
CA VAL A 98 39.74 34.62 -3.19
C VAL A 98 40.94 34.91 -4.11
N GLY A 99 41.91 35.74 -3.70
CA GLY A 99 43.17 35.98 -4.44
C GLY A 99 44.28 34.93 -4.26
N VAL A 100 44.23 34.11 -3.21
CA VAL A 100 45.24 33.07 -2.90
C VAL A 100 44.76 31.68 -3.30
N VAL A 101 43.44 31.45 -3.23
CA VAL A 101 42.81 30.16 -3.51
C VAL A 101 42.28 30.15 -4.94
N GLN A 102 42.84 29.27 -5.77
CA GLN A 102 42.51 29.17 -7.20
C GLN A 102 41.01 28.93 -7.45
N PRO A 103 40.45 29.41 -8.58
CA PRO A 103 39.01 29.37 -8.84
C PRO A 103 38.40 27.96 -8.94
N GLU A 104 39.24 26.95 -9.24
CA GLU A 104 38.87 25.52 -9.28
C GLU A 104 38.29 25.02 -7.94
N PHE A 105 38.72 25.62 -6.82
CA PHE A 105 38.23 25.30 -5.48
C PHE A 105 36.70 25.53 -5.36
N TYR A 106 36.20 26.58 -5.99
CA TYR A 106 34.79 26.96 -5.91
C TYR A 106 33.89 26.01 -6.71
N ILE A 107 34.42 25.36 -7.77
CA ILE A 107 33.68 24.38 -8.58
C ILE A 107 33.36 23.12 -7.78
N TRP A 108 34.32 22.59 -7.01
CA TRP A 108 34.09 21.40 -6.19
C TRP A 108 33.17 21.65 -5.01
N TYR A 109 33.16 22.89 -4.52
CA TYR A 109 32.20 23.32 -3.53
C TYR A 109 30.76 23.36 -4.09
N ILE A 110 30.56 23.79 -5.35
CA ILE A 110 29.27 23.71 -6.06
C ILE A 110 28.76 22.28 -6.12
N VAL A 111 29.63 21.35 -6.54
CA VAL A 111 29.29 19.93 -6.67
C VAL A 111 28.84 19.37 -5.32
N SER A 112 29.61 19.62 -4.25
CA SER A 112 29.28 19.18 -2.89
C SER A 112 27.99 19.82 -2.33
N LEU A 113 27.72 21.09 -2.62
CA LEU A 113 26.51 21.79 -2.18
C LEU A 113 25.26 21.28 -2.93
N LEU A 114 25.35 21.08 -4.24
CA LEU A 114 24.25 20.54 -5.06
C LEU A 114 23.91 19.09 -4.67
N LEU A 115 24.93 18.28 -4.39
CA LEU A 115 24.77 16.90 -3.93
C LEU A 115 24.16 16.80 -2.54
N SER A 116 24.60 17.66 -1.62
CA SER A 116 24.02 17.71 -0.29
C SER A 116 22.59 18.28 -0.29
N ALA A 117 22.26 19.15 -1.23
CA ALA A 117 20.92 19.66 -1.45
C ALA A 117 19.91 18.58 -1.89
N GLU A 118 20.33 17.59 -2.68
CA GLU A 118 19.51 16.43 -3.08
C GLU A 118 19.12 15.55 -1.88
N LEU A 119 20.03 15.41 -0.91
CA LEU A 119 19.83 14.68 0.36
C LEU A 119 18.90 15.40 1.35
N VAL A 120 18.95 16.74 1.42
CA VAL A 120 18.10 17.56 2.31
C VAL A 120 16.67 17.71 1.76
N GLY A 121 16.51 17.64 0.44
CA GLY A 121 15.23 17.70 -0.25
C GLY A 121 14.97 19.02 -0.98
N ARG A 122 14.18 18.94 -2.05
CA ARG A 122 14.03 19.98 -3.10
C ARG A 122 13.58 21.37 -2.58
N ARG A 123 12.89 21.45 -1.43
CA ARG A 123 12.43 22.72 -0.83
C ARG A 123 13.55 23.55 -0.21
N ILE A 124 14.62 22.91 0.27
CA ILE A 124 15.77 23.57 0.90
C ILE A 124 16.91 23.73 -0.12
N ALA A 125 17.03 22.80 -1.05
CA ALA A 125 17.99 22.81 -2.14
C ALA A 125 18.01 24.10 -2.98
N LEU A 126 16.83 24.53 -3.43
CA LEU A 126 16.68 25.64 -4.37
C LEU A 126 17.13 27.01 -3.80
N PRO A 127 16.70 27.43 -2.59
CA PRO A 127 17.16 28.70 -2.02
C PRO A 127 18.66 28.70 -1.70
N LEU A 128 19.24 27.54 -1.37
CA LEU A 128 20.67 27.38 -1.15
C LEU A 128 21.49 27.53 -2.44
N ALA A 129 21.04 26.90 -3.53
CA ALA A 129 21.64 27.08 -4.85
C ALA A 129 21.54 28.55 -5.32
N ALA A 130 20.42 29.22 -5.05
CA ALA A 130 20.23 30.63 -5.40
C ALA A 130 21.13 31.58 -4.59
N LEU A 131 21.21 31.41 -3.26
CA LEU A 131 22.09 32.20 -2.39
C LEU A 131 23.57 32.03 -2.81
N TYR A 132 23.95 30.82 -3.19
CA TYR A 132 25.30 30.51 -3.64
C TYR A 132 25.59 31.09 -5.04
N GLY A 133 24.64 31.02 -5.98
CA GLY A 133 24.78 31.68 -7.29
C GLY A 133 25.03 33.18 -7.15
N LEU A 134 24.33 33.84 -6.22
CA LEU A 134 24.56 35.23 -5.84
C LEU A 134 25.96 35.47 -5.28
N MET A 135 26.47 34.54 -4.46
CA MET A 135 27.80 34.64 -3.85
C MET A 135 28.94 34.45 -4.88
N VAL A 136 28.75 33.56 -5.86
CA VAL A 136 29.68 33.39 -7.00
C VAL A 136 29.68 34.61 -7.91
N ILE A 137 28.51 35.17 -8.21
CA ILE A 137 28.41 36.41 -8.99
C ILE A 137 29.11 37.56 -8.23
N GLY A 138 28.90 37.64 -6.91
CA GLY A 138 29.57 38.61 -6.05
C GLY A 138 31.10 38.44 -6.03
N SER A 139 31.60 37.21 -5.96
CA SER A 139 33.06 36.97 -6.00
C SER A 139 33.65 37.25 -7.38
N GLN A 140 32.94 36.95 -8.47
CA GLN A 140 33.36 37.33 -9.83
C GLN A 140 33.45 38.84 -10.01
N PHE A 141 32.51 39.59 -9.42
CA PHE A 141 32.55 41.05 -9.43
C PHE A 141 33.76 41.60 -8.66
N LEU A 142 34.10 41.01 -7.52
CA LEU A 142 35.28 41.36 -6.73
C LEU A 142 36.59 41.07 -7.48
N PHE A 143 36.70 39.92 -8.17
CA PHE A 143 37.86 39.59 -9.02
C PHE A 143 38.11 40.62 -10.13
N GLN A 144 37.03 41.08 -10.78
CA GLN A 144 37.13 42.12 -11.82
C GLN A 144 37.60 43.46 -11.24
N LEU A 145 37.17 43.83 -10.04
CA LEU A 145 37.60 45.05 -9.36
C LEU A 145 39.09 45.03 -8.99
N GLU A 146 39.66 43.86 -8.67
CA GLU A 146 41.09 43.70 -8.33
C GLU A 146 42.01 43.47 -9.56
N GLY A 147 41.47 43.42 -10.78
CA GLY A 147 42.26 43.26 -12.01
C GLY A 147 42.80 41.84 -12.24
N LEU A 148 42.24 40.83 -11.58
CA LEU A 148 42.58 39.41 -11.76
C LEU A 148 41.82 38.83 -12.97
N THR A 149 42.49 38.06 -13.83
CA THR A 149 41.89 37.45 -15.02
C THR A 149 41.12 36.16 -14.73
N LEU A 150 40.11 35.85 -15.56
CA LEU A 150 39.23 34.69 -15.41
C LEU A 150 39.96 33.32 -15.57
N PRO A 151 39.43 32.23 -14.99
CA PRO A 151 40.19 31.03 -14.63
C PRO A 151 40.42 30.02 -15.75
N PHE A 152 39.80 30.17 -16.92
CA PHE A 152 39.78 29.10 -17.91
C PHE A 152 41.14 28.82 -18.57
N GLN A 153 42.15 29.67 -18.35
CA GLN A 153 43.41 29.58 -19.10
C GLN A 153 44.47 28.65 -18.51
N THR A 154 44.33 28.12 -17.29
CA THR A 154 45.26 27.08 -16.81
C THR A 154 44.54 26.02 -15.98
N LEU A 155 44.11 24.95 -16.66
CA LEU A 155 43.75 23.65 -16.07
C LEU A 155 45.01 22.92 -15.52
N GLY A 156 45.87 23.67 -14.85
CA GLY A 156 47.14 23.22 -14.33
C GLY A 156 47.02 22.95 -12.84
N LEU A 157 46.80 21.69 -12.47
CA LEU A 157 46.88 21.16 -11.10
C LEU A 157 48.26 21.34 -10.42
N THR A 158 49.12 22.22 -10.94
CA THR A 158 50.56 22.28 -10.70
C THR A 158 51.02 23.53 -9.95
N ALA A 159 50.18 24.56 -9.74
CA ALA A 159 50.65 25.84 -9.21
C ALA A 159 50.46 26.08 -7.70
N ASN A 160 49.49 25.44 -7.03
CA ASN A 160 49.22 25.73 -5.61
C ASN A 160 48.85 24.47 -4.79
N PRO A 161 49.69 24.03 -3.82
CA PRO A 161 49.44 22.83 -3.00
C PRO A 161 48.16 22.93 -2.14
N ILE A 162 47.73 24.15 -1.83
CA ILE A 162 46.51 24.45 -1.06
C ILE A 162 45.27 24.08 -1.88
N SER A 163 45.22 24.52 -3.15
CA SER A 163 44.11 24.22 -4.08
C SER A 163 43.95 22.72 -4.34
N ARG A 164 45.08 22.02 -4.52
CA ARG A 164 45.09 20.56 -4.77
C ARG A 164 44.54 19.78 -3.58
N THR A 165 44.93 20.15 -2.36
CA THR A 165 44.47 19.47 -1.15
C THR A 165 42.98 19.68 -0.92
N LEU A 166 42.49 20.92 -1.08
CA LEU A 166 41.07 21.23 -0.95
C LEU A 166 40.20 20.53 -2.00
N THR A 167 40.68 20.45 -3.25
CA THR A 167 39.99 19.74 -4.34
C THR A 167 39.82 18.26 -4.03
N ILE A 168 40.87 17.59 -3.56
CA ILE A 168 40.83 16.16 -3.20
C ILE A 168 39.87 15.92 -2.02
N VAL A 169 39.93 16.78 -0.98
CA VAL A 169 39.03 16.70 0.18
C VAL A 169 37.57 16.83 -0.27
N ASN A 170 37.23 17.82 -1.09
CA ASN A 170 35.87 18.01 -1.58
C ASN A 170 35.39 16.85 -2.47
N ALA A 171 36.25 16.31 -3.34
CA ALA A 171 35.91 15.15 -4.18
C ALA A 171 35.62 13.88 -3.34
N LEU A 172 36.39 13.63 -2.28
CA LEU A 172 36.15 12.52 -1.37
C LEU A 172 34.82 12.67 -0.62
N ILE A 173 34.51 13.89 -0.18
CA ILE A 173 33.26 14.19 0.52
C ILE A 173 32.05 14.05 -0.42
N ALA A 174 32.12 14.61 -1.63
CA ALA A 174 31.08 14.47 -2.63
C ALA A 174 30.80 12.98 -2.93
N THR A 175 31.87 12.17 -3.09
CA THR A 175 31.75 10.72 -3.33
C THR A 175 31.07 10.00 -2.15
N ALA A 176 31.42 10.36 -0.91
CA ALA A 176 30.79 9.78 0.28
C ALA A 176 29.31 10.14 0.42
N LEU A 177 28.93 11.36 0.04
CA LEU A 177 27.54 11.81 0.02
C LEU A 177 26.72 11.09 -1.05
N ILE A 178 27.28 10.90 -2.26
CA ILE A 178 26.66 10.09 -3.33
C ILE A 178 26.37 8.68 -2.82
N ALA A 179 27.39 8.01 -2.24
CA ALA A 179 27.27 6.65 -1.75
C ALA A 179 26.18 6.53 -0.67
N TYR A 180 26.13 7.50 0.24
CA TYR A 180 25.11 7.52 1.29
C TYR A 180 23.70 7.86 0.78
N ALA A 181 23.57 8.77 -0.19
CA ALA A 181 22.29 9.10 -0.83
C ALA A 181 21.70 7.91 -1.58
N TYR A 182 22.57 7.17 -2.29
CA TYR A 182 22.21 5.95 -3.00
C TYR A 182 21.71 4.88 -2.02
N GLU A 183 22.47 4.60 -0.95
CA GLU A 183 22.10 3.61 0.07
C GLU A 183 20.78 3.98 0.75
N SER A 184 20.59 5.25 1.14
CA SER A 184 19.34 5.69 1.77
C SER A 184 18.15 5.60 0.82
N SER A 185 18.32 5.87 -0.47
CA SER A 185 17.23 5.79 -1.45
C SER A 185 16.85 4.34 -1.70
N ARG A 186 17.84 3.45 -1.76
CA ARG A 186 17.65 2.01 -1.86
C ARG A 186 16.88 1.46 -0.65
N GLU A 187 17.30 1.76 0.58
CA GLU A 187 16.59 1.33 1.79
C GLU A 187 15.12 1.78 1.82
N ARG A 188 14.84 3.00 1.33
CA ARG A 188 13.45 3.50 1.26
C ARG A 188 12.62 2.73 0.25
N ALA A 189 13.17 2.46 -0.94
CA ALA A 189 12.50 1.67 -1.96
C ALA A 189 12.20 0.26 -1.44
N GLU A 190 13.19 -0.40 -0.83
CA GLU A 190 13.03 -1.74 -0.23
C GLU A 190 11.96 -1.73 0.89
N ARG A 191 11.98 -0.74 1.79
CA ARG A 191 10.94 -0.62 2.83
C ARG A 191 9.56 -0.35 2.26
N GLN A 192 9.45 0.42 1.18
CA GLN A 192 8.17 0.73 0.56
C GLN A 192 7.58 -0.52 -0.13
N ILE A 193 8.42 -1.30 -0.81
CA ILE A 193 8.04 -2.60 -1.39
C ILE A 193 7.58 -3.53 -0.27
N ALA A 194 8.38 -3.72 0.79
CA ALA A 194 8.05 -4.59 1.90
C ALA A 194 6.73 -4.19 2.60
N ARG A 195 6.48 -2.89 2.78
CA ARG A 195 5.21 -2.39 3.33
C ARG A 195 4.03 -2.67 2.41
N SER A 196 4.18 -2.45 1.11
CA SER A 196 3.13 -2.72 0.13
C SER A 196 2.80 -4.22 0.08
N GLU A 197 3.81 -5.09 0.07
CA GLU A 197 3.62 -6.54 0.10
C GLU A 197 2.91 -6.99 1.38
N GLN A 198 3.30 -6.44 2.54
CA GLN A 198 2.64 -6.74 3.81
C GLN A 198 1.16 -6.30 3.80
N GLN A 199 0.86 -5.11 3.28
CA GLN A 199 -0.52 -4.63 3.16
C GLN A 199 -1.35 -5.53 2.24
N LEU A 200 -0.82 -5.93 1.08
CA LEU A 200 -1.50 -6.85 0.16
C LEU A 200 -1.77 -8.22 0.81
N ARG A 201 -0.80 -8.78 1.54
CA ARG A 201 -1.00 -10.03 2.30
C ARG A 201 -2.10 -9.88 3.34
N GLN A 202 -2.12 -8.79 4.10
CA GLN A 202 -3.18 -8.54 5.08
C GLN A 202 -4.56 -8.40 4.44
N HIS A 203 -4.67 -7.75 3.28
CA HIS A 203 -5.93 -7.68 2.54
C HIS A 203 -6.39 -9.06 2.04
N LEU A 204 -5.47 -9.89 1.55
CA LEU A 204 -5.77 -11.26 1.14
C LEU A 204 -6.14 -12.17 2.32
N ASP A 205 -5.54 -11.99 3.49
CA ASP A 205 -5.82 -12.83 4.67
C ASP A 205 -7.13 -12.44 5.38
N ASN A 206 -7.54 -11.17 5.27
CA ASN A 206 -8.77 -10.67 5.89
C ASN A 206 -10.00 -10.71 4.96
N THR A 207 -9.83 -11.12 3.70
CA THR A 207 -10.98 -11.29 2.80
C THR A 207 -11.79 -12.51 3.21
N PRO A 208 -13.14 -12.46 3.21
CA PRO A 208 -13.97 -13.63 3.51
C PRO A 208 -13.92 -14.71 2.43
N LEU A 209 -13.23 -14.45 1.31
CA LEU A 209 -13.06 -15.39 0.21
C LEU A 209 -11.85 -16.29 0.43
N ALA A 210 -12.02 -17.58 0.14
CA ALA A 210 -10.91 -18.49 0.05
C ALA A 210 -10.08 -18.12 -1.19
N ALA A 211 -8.82 -17.72 -0.99
CA ALA A 211 -7.93 -17.30 -2.06
C ALA A 211 -6.74 -18.24 -2.16
N LEU A 212 -6.48 -18.71 -3.38
CA LEU A 212 -5.36 -19.58 -3.68
C LEU A 212 -4.78 -19.27 -5.05
N THR A 213 -3.51 -19.60 -5.26
CA THR A 213 -2.85 -19.51 -6.56
C THR A 213 -2.41 -20.89 -6.97
N ILE A 214 -2.57 -21.20 -8.25
CA ILE A 214 -2.24 -22.50 -8.83
C ILE A 214 -1.20 -22.28 -9.92
N ALA A 215 -0.09 -23.03 -9.85
CA ALA A 215 0.93 -23.06 -10.89
C ALA A 215 0.40 -23.71 -12.18
N PRO A 216 1.09 -23.56 -13.33
CA PRO A 216 0.67 -24.20 -14.58
C PRO A 216 0.63 -25.73 -14.49
N THR A 217 1.39 -26.30 -13.55
CA THR A 217 1.41 -27.74 -13.24
C THR A 217 0.17 -28.22 -12.49
N GLY A 218 -0.73 -27.33 -12.05
CA GLY A 218 -1.90 -27.65 -11.24
C GLY A 218 -1.63 -27.73 -9.74
N ARG A 219 -0.43 -27.34 -9.28
CA ARG A 219 -0.07 -27.32 -7.84
C ARG A 219 -0.41 -25.99 -7.20
N ILE A 220 -0.90 -26.03 -5.96
CA ILE A 220 -1.21 -24.85 -5.16
C ILE A 220 0.11 -24.19 -4.71
N THR A 221 0.26 -22.90 -4.95
CA THR A 221 1.44 -22.11 -4.55
C THR A 221 1.14 -21.10 -3.43
N SER A 222 -0.11 -20.70 -3.27
CA SER A 222 -0.56 -19.83 -2.19
C SER A 222 -1.91 -20.29 -1.66
N TRP A 223 -2.13 -20.04 -0.37
CA TRP A 223 -3.33 -20.43 0.36
C TRP A 223 -3.54 -19.45 1.50
N ASN A 224 -4.64 -18.68 1.48
CA ASN A 224 -4.94 -17.70 2.53
C ASN A 224 -5.67 -18.32 3.72
N ARG A 225 -5.81 -17.55 4.79
CA ARG A 225 -6.50 -17.97 6.02
C ARG A 225 -7.95 -18.41 5.80
N SER A 226 -8.68 -17.72 4.92
CA SER A 226 -10.08 -18.06 4.63
C SER A 226 -10.20 -19.38 3.86
N ALA A 227 -9.22 -19.74 3.04
CA ALA A 227 -9.17 -21.05 2.40
C ALA A 227 -8.97 -22.18 3.43
N GLU A 228 -8.17 -21.94 4.47
CA GLU A 228 -8.07 -22.90 5.60
C GLU A 228 -9.42 -23.08 6.30
N ALA A 229 -10.15 -21.99 6.54
CA ALA A 229 -11.45 -22.04 7.21
C ALA A 229 -12.53 -22.72 6.36
N VAL A 230 -12.54 -22.51 5.04
CA VAL A 230 -13.55 -23.09 4.13
C VAL A 230 -13.29 -24.56 3.84
N PHE A 231 -12.03 -24.94 3.56
CA PHE A 231 -11.71 -26.30 3.10
C PHE A 231 -11.12 -27.20 4.19
N GLY A 232 -10.70 -26.65 5.34
CA GLY A 232 -10.17 -27.41 6.48
C GLY A 232 -8.70 -27.84 6.34
N TYR A 233 -8.01 -27.45 5.26
CA TYR A 233 -6.59 -27.71 5.05
C TYR A 233 -5.75 -26.51 5.50
N THR A 234 -4.69 -26.78 6.27
CA THR A 234 -3.73 -25.74 6.62
C THR A 234 -2.89 -25.33 5.40
N GLN A 235 -2.35 -24.12 5.38
CA GLN A 235 -1.46 -23.64 4.33
C GLN A 235 -0.27 -24.59 4.11
N GLY A 236 0.28 -25.16 5.19
CA GLY A 236 1.39 -26.12 5.10
C GLY A 236 1.04 -27.46 4.45
N GLU A 237 -0.24 -27.87 4.51
CA GLU A 237 -0.74 -29.09 3.85
C GLU A 237 -1.18 -28.80 2.40
N ALA A 238 -1.76 -27.63 2.17
CA ALA A 238 -2.30 -27.25 0.87
C ALA A 238 -1.22 -26.78 -0.12
N VAL A 239 -0.26 -25.96 0.33
CA VAL A 239 0.81 -25.45 -0.54
C VAL A 239 1.71 -26.60 -0.99
N GLY A 240 1.88 -26.73 -2.29
CA GLY A 240 2.60 -27.82 -2.95
C GLY A 240 1.73 -29.02 -3.32
N ALA A 241 0.53 -29.17 -2.76
CA ALA A 241 -0.42 -30.21 -3.14
C ALA A 241 -1.09 -29.92 -4.49
N SER A 242 -1.73 -30.93 -5.09
CA SER A 242 -2.56 -30.74 -6.29
C SER A 242 -3.83 -29.99 -5.94
N ALA A 243 -4.28 -29.08 -6.81
CA ALA A 243 -5.58 -28.42 -6.68
C ALA A 243 -6.77 -29.40 -6.70
N ASP A 244 -6.56 -30.65 -7.17
CA ASP A 244 -7.56 -31.71 -7.14
C ASP A 244 -7.96 -32.12 -5.71
N LEU A 245 -7.17 -31.78 -4.69
CA LEU A 245 -7.47 -31.97 -3.26
C LEU A 245 -8.85 -31.43 -2.88
N VAL A 246 -9.22 -30.30 -3.49
CA VAL A 246 -10.37 -29.49 -3.08
C VAL A 246 -11.60 -29.78 -3.95
N LEU A 247 -11.40 -30.35 -5.14
CA LEU A 247 -12.44 -30.58 -6.14
C LEU A 247 -13.04 -31.98 -5.95
N ALA A 248 -14.35 -32.04 -5.68
CA ALA A 248 -15.06 -33.31 -5.52
C ALA A 248 -15.09 -34.05 -6.88
N GLY A 249 -14.26 -35.08 -7.03
CA GLY A 249 -14.22 -35.93 -8.22
C GLY A 249 -12.93 -35.86 -9.05
N GLY A 250 -12.03 -34.89 -8.77
CA GLY A 250 -10.76 -34.71 -9.47
C GLY A 250 -10.90 -34.37 -10.96
N LEU A 251 -10.03 -33.50 -11.48
CA LEU A 251 -9.98 -33.24 -12.93
C LEU A 251 -8.90 -34.12 -13.56
N THR A 252 -9.24 -34.80 -14.66
CA THR A 252 -8.21 -35.43 -15.50
C THR A 252 -7.29 -34.35 -16.07
N ALA A 253 -6.05 -34.72 -16.41
CA ALA A 253 -5.10 -33.78 -17.01
C ALA A 253 -5.65 -33.11 -18.29
N LEU A 254 -6.45 -33.85 -19.05
CA LEU A 254 -7.07 -33.39 -20.30
C LEU A 254 -8.18 -32.35 -20.03
N GLN A 255 -9.04 -32.60 -19.02
CA GLN A 255 -10.05 -31.63 -18.59
C GLN A 255 -9.43 -30.36 -18.00
N ARG A 256 -8.32 -30.49 -17.27
CA ARG A 256 -7.57 -29.35 -16.75
C ARG A 256 -7.00 -28.49 -17.88
N GLN A 257 -6.40 -29.11 -18.89
CA GLN A 257 -5.86 -28.38 -20.04
C GLN A 257 -6.96 -27.66 -20.80
N ALA A 258 -8.10 -28.32 -21.04
CA ALA A 258 -9.26 -27.70 -21.68
C ALA A 258 -9.78 -26.49 -20.88
N ALA A 259 -9.87 -26.60 -19.55
CA ALA A 259 -10.28 -25.49 -18.69
C ALA A 259 -9.29 -24.30 -18.75
N ILE A 260 -7.98 -24.58 -18.81
CA ILE A 260 -6.95 -23.54 -18.98
C ILE A 260 -7.10 -22.86 -20.34
N ASP A 261 -7.26 -23.64 -21.42
CA ASP A 261 -7.38 -23.10 -22.78
C ASP A 261 -8.65 -22.23 -22.92
N GLU A 262 -9.75 -22.59 -22.27
CA GLU A 262 -10.98 -21.79 -22.23
C GLU A 262 -10.84 -20.51 -21.40
N LEU A 263 -10.13 -20.57 -20.26
CA LEU A 263 -9.80 -19.41 -19.44
C LEU A 263 -8.95 -18.41 -20.24
N LEU A 264 -7.91 -18.88 -20.91
CA LEU A 264 -7.01 -18.07 -21.73
C LEU A 264 -7.72 -17.45 -22.95
N ALA A 265 -8.70 -18.15 -23.51
CA ALA A 265 -9.52 -17.62 -24.59
C ALA A 265 -10.55 -16.57 -24.14
N GLY A 266 -10.61 -16.23 -22.84
CA GLY A 266 -11.57 -15.28 -22.27
C GLY A 266 -13.02 -15.75 -22.35
N ARG A 267 -13.25 -17.04 -22.60
CA ARG A 267 -14.59 -17.63 -22.74
C ARG A 267 -15.22 -18.02 -21.41
N HIS A 268 -14.41 -18.13 -20.36
CA HIS A 268 -14.86 -18.41 -19.01
C HIS A 268 -15.10 -17.12 -18.22
N ALA A 269 -16.36 -16.71 -18.11
CA ALA A 269 -16.81 -15.84 -17.04
C ALA A 269 -16.74 -16.63 -15.72
N SER A 270 -15.57 -16.61 -15.09
CA SER A 270 -15.23 -16.59 -13.65
C SER A 270 -16.28 -16.95 -12.56
N ASN A 271 -17.34 -17.71 -12.81
CA ASN A 271 -18.43 -17.94 -11.85
C ASN A 271 -18.91 -19.41 -11.90
N ALA A 272 -18.02 -20.36 -12.18
CA ALA A 272 -18.41 -21.77 -12.18
C ALA A 272 -18.77 -22.20 -10.75
N ILE A 273 -20.00 -22.72 -10.58
CA ILE A 273 -20.43 -23.31 -9.32
C ILE A 273 -20.07 -24.78 -9.37
N THR A 274 -19.19 -25.20 -8.47
CA THR A 274 -18.62 -26.54 -8.46
C THR A 274 -18.81 -27.18 -7.10
N PRO A 275 -19.17 -28.47 -7.01
CA PRO A 275 -19.12 -29.20 -5.77
C PRO A 275 -17.65 -29.44 -5.34
N ASN A 276 -17.39 -29.17 -4.07
CA ASN A 276 -16.10 -29.28 -3.43
C ASN A 276 -16.24 -30.12 -2.15
N SER A 277 -15.12 -30.62 -1.64
CA SER A 277 -15.11 -31.39 -0.40
C SER A 277 -14.10 -30.81 0.57
N THR A 278 -14.49 -30.71 1.83
CA THR A 278 -13.57 -30.34 2.90
C THR A 278 -12.63 -31.50 3.24
N LYS A 279 -11.60 -31.23 4.05
CA LYS A 279 -10.72 -32.27 4.61
C LYS A 279 -11.46 -33.38 5.35
N GLU A 280 -12.58 -33.06 5.98
CA GLU A 280 -13.41 -34.02 6.72
C GLU A 280 -14.36 -34.81 5.81
N GLY A 281 -14.40 -34.48 4.51
CA GLY A 281 -15.25 -35.11 3.51
C GLY A 281 -16.62 -34.46 3.37
N ASP A 282 -16.88 -33.34 4.04
CA ASP A 282 -18.16 -32.64 3.93
C ASP A 282 -18.31 -32.03 2.54
N PRO A 283 -19.45 -32.26 1.86
CA PRO A 283 -19.71 -31.62 0.58
C PRO A 283 -20.07 -30.15 0.79
N ILE A 284 -19.32 -29.28 0.13
CA ILE A 284 -19.59 -27.85 0.05
C ILE A 284 -19.77 -27.44 -1.40
N LEU A 285 -20.52 -26.38 -1.64
CA LEU A 285 -20.76 -25.81 -2.96
C LEU A 285 -20.03 -24.48 -3.06
N CYS A 286 -19.05 -24.38 -3.95
CA CYS A 286 -18.26 -23.16 -4.10
C CYS A 286 -18.49 -22.49 -5.46
N ALA A 287 -18.68 -21.18 -5.43
CA ALA A 287 -18.58 -20.34 -6.63
C ALA A 287 -17.12 -19.94 -6.84
N TRP A 288 -16.56 -20.31 -7.99
CA TRP A 288 -15.15 -20.14 -8.33
C TRP A 288 -14.90 -19.02 -9.32
N TYR A 289 -13.95 -18.16 -8.98
CA TYR A 289 -13.47 -17.05 -9.78
C TYR A 289 -12.00 -17.26 -10.15
N HIS A 290 -11.68 -17.19 -11.44
CA HIS A 290 -10.37 -17.54 -11.96
C HIS A 290 -9.79 -16.37 -12.76
N THR A 291 -8.57 -15.97 -12.43
CA THR A 291 -7.82 -14.94 -13.17
C THR A 291 -6.49 -15.52 -13.64
N PRO A 292 -6.21 -15.57 -14.95
CA PRO A 292 -4.92 -16.04 -15.44
C PRO A 292 -3.82 -15.06 -15.05
N LEU A 293 -2.67 -15.61 -14.65
CA LEU A 293 -1.47 -14.86 -14.31
C LEU A 293 -0.42 -15.10 -15.40
N PHE A 294 0.23 -14.03 -15.83
CA PHE A 294 1.28 -14.06 -16.85
C PHE A 294 2.60 -13.59 -16.24
N ASP A 295 3.70 -14.15 -16.73
CA ASP A 295 5.03 -13.65 -16.41
C ASP A 295 5.35 -12.37 -17.19
N ALA A 296 6.54 -11.79 -16.93
CA ALA A 296 7.00 -10.58 -17.63
C ALA A 296 7.17 -10.76 -19.15
N GLY A 297 7.26 -12.01 -19.63
CA GLY A 297 7.35 -12.35 -21.05
C GLY A 297 5.99 -12.60 -21.72
N GLY A 298 4.87 -12.50 -20.98
CA GLY A 298 3.53 -12.78 -21.49
C GLY A 298 3.19 -14.26 -21.57
N THR A 299 4.01 -15.15 -20.97
CA THR A 299 3.72 -16.58 -20.90
C THR A 299 2.84 -16.88 -19.69
N PHE A 300 1.92 -17.83 -19.82
CA PHE A 300 1.07 -18.26 -18.72
C PHE A 300 1.90 -18.81 -17.56
N SER A 301 1.82 -18.15 -16.40
CA SER A 301 2.58 -18.46 -15.19
C SER A 301 1.72 -19.14 -14.12
N GLY A 302 0.41 -19.26 -14.35
CA GLY A 302 -0.54 -19.90 -13.45
C GLY A 302 -1.84 -19.12 -13.37
N MET A 303 -2.62 -19.35 -12.33
CA MET A 303 -3.91 -18.69 -12.14
C MET A 303 -4.17 -18.38 -10.67
N ALA A 304 -4.71 -17.19 -10.41
CA ALA A 304 -5.30 -16.85 -9.13
C ALA A 304 -6.75 -17.34 -9.10
N CYS A 305 -7.14 -17.99 -8.01
CA CYS A 305 -8.49 -18.51 -7.82
C CYS A 305 -9.07 -17.96 -6.52
N LEU A 306 -10.32 -17.53 -6.57
CA LEU A 306 -11.13 -17.20 -5.41
C LEU A 306 -12.30 -18.17 -5.35
N ALA A 307 -12.58 -18.71 -4.18
CA ALA A 307 -13.73 -19.54 -3.90
C ALA A 307 -14.61 -18.87 -2.83
N LEU A 308 -15.90 -18.82 -3.11
CA LEU A 308 -16.93 -18.44 -2.16
C LEU A 308 -17.77 -19.67 -1.84
N ASP A 309 -17.81 -20.09 -0.58
CA ASP A 309 -18.76 -21.11 -0.13
C ASP A 309 -20.18 -20.53 -0.13
N ILE A 310 -21.03 -21.09 -1.00
CA ILE A 310 -22.43 -20.70 -1.19
C ILE A 310 -23.40 -21.78 -0.68
N SER A 311 -22.90 -22.77 0.07
CA SER A 311 -23.71 -23.90 0.58
C SER A 311 -24.86 -23.42 1.44
N ASN A 312 -24.56 -22.55 2.41
CA ASN A 312 -25.57 -21.98 3.32
C ASN A 312 -26.59 -21.12 2.57
N GLN A 313 -26.14 -20.35 1.57
CA GLN A 313 -27.00 -19.48 0.77
C GLN A 313 -27.95 -20.30 -0.10
N THR A 314 -27.42 -21.34 -0.75
CA THR A 314 -28.21 -22.26 -1.59
C THR A 314 -29.21 -23.04 -0.75
N ARG A 315 -28.80 -23.58 0.41
CA ARG A 315 -29.71 -24.30 1.32
C ARG A 315 -30.82 -23.39 1.85
N ALA A 316 -30.50 -22.18 2.30
CA ALA A 316 -31.51 -21.23 2.76
C ALA A 316 -32.49 -20.81 1.64
N ALA A 317 -32.00 -20.64 0.42
CA ALA A 317 -32.84 -20.33 -0.74
C ALA A 317 -33.82 -21.48 -1.05
N GLU A 318 -33.34 -22.72 -0.97
CA GLU A 318 -34.16 -23.92 -1.22
C GLU A 318 -35.18 -24.19 -0.10
N GLU A 319 -34.80 -24.01 1.17
CA GLU A 319 -35.72 -24.06 2.31
C GLU A 319 -36.83 -23.00 2.17
N LEU A 320 -36.47 -21.79 1.75
CA LEU A 320 -37.46 -20.74 1.51
C LEU A 320 -38.40 -21.08 0.35
N ARG A 321 -37.86 -21.64 -0.75
CA ARG A 321 -38.63 -22.06 -1.93
C ARG A 321 -39.65 -23.13 -1.55
N THR A 322 -39.21 -24.17 -0.85
CA THR A 322 -40.06 -25.29 -0.43
C THR A 322 -41.13 -24.84 0.58
N ALA A 323 -40.80 -23.98 1.54
CA ALA A 323 -41.77 -23.41 2.47
C ALA A 323 -42.85 -22.57 1.75
N LYS A 324 -42.45 -21.78 0.75
CA LYS A 324 -43.39 -21.00 -0.07
C LYS A 324 -44.33 -21.91 -0.86
N GLU A 325 -43.82 -22.95 -1.52
CA GLU A 325 -44.63 -23.90 -2.28
C GLU A 325 -45.65 -24.63 -1.40
N LEU A 326 -45.25 -25.04 -0.20
CA LEU A 326 -46.15 -25.66 0.77
C LEU A 326 -47.27 -24.69 1.22
N ALA A 327 -46.93 -23.44 1.49
CA ALA A 327 -47.89 -22.42 1.88
C ALA A 327 -48.90 -22.12 0.75
N GLU A 328 -48.44 -22.01 -0.48
CA GLU A 328 -49.29 -21.79 -1.65
C GLU A 328 -50.22 -22.99 -1.92
N ALA A 329 -49.70 -24.22 -1.83
CA ALA A 329 -50.49 -25.43 -1.96
C ALA A 329 -51.59 -25.53 -0.87
N SER A 330 -51.25 -25.20 0.37
CA SER A 330 -52.19 -25.16 1.50
C SER A 330 -53.29 -24.10 1.30
N ALA A 331 -52.90 -22.90 0.84
CA ALA A 331 -53.85 -21.82 0.55
C ALA A 331 -54.82 -22.20 -0.58
N LEU A 332 -54.31 -22.83 -1.66
CA LEU A 332 -55.14 -23.29 -2.77
C LEU A 332 -56.10 -24.41 -2.34
N ALA A 333 -55.63 -25.37 -1.54
CA ALA A 333 -56.46 -26.44 -0.99
C ALA A 333 -57.58 -25.88 -0.10
N LYS A 334 -57.26 -24.92 0.77
CA LYS A 334 -58.24 -24.23 1.62
C LYS A 334 -59.27 -23.48 0.79
N ASN A 335 -58.85 -22.74 -0.24
CA ASN A 335 -59.77 -22.01 -1.11
C ASN A 335 -60.67 -22.95 -1.92
N ARG A 336 -60.14 -24.05 -2.45
CA ARG A 336 -60.94 -25.08 -3.13
C ARG A 336 -61.95 -25.71 -2.18
N PHE A 337 -61.52 -26.09 -0.98
CA PHE A 337 -62.42 -26.65 0.03
C PHE A 337 -63.55 -25.68 0.37
N LEU A 338 -63.24 -24.42 0.67
CA LEU A 338 -64.25 -23.41 0.97
C LEU A 338 -65.21 -23.19 -0.21
N GLY A 339 -64.71 -23.15 -1.45
CA GLY A 339 -65.53 -23.04 -2.65
C GLY A 339 -66.46 -24.24 -2.83
N THR A 340 -65.95 -25.47 -2.73
CA THR A 340 -66.74 -26.70 -2.81
C THR A 340 -67.78 -26.77 -1.72
N ILE A 341 -67.42 -26.55 -0.45
CA ILE A 341 -68.36 -26.55 0.67
C ILE A 341 -69.45 -25.50 0.47
N SER A 342 -69.10 -24.30 0.00
CA SER A 342 -70.10 -23.26 -0.28
C SER A 342 -71.11 -23.72 -1.34
N HIS A 343 -70.67 -24.39 -2.40
CA HIS A 343 -71.56 -24.96 -3.42
C HIS A 343 -72.43 -26.11 -2.89
N GLU A 344 -71.82 -27.03 -2.14
CA GLU A 344 -72.50 -28.21 -1.58
C GLU A 344 -73.49 -27.86 -0.47
N VAL A 345 -73.27 -26.76 0.26
CA VAL A 345 -74.21 -26.25 1.28
C VAL A 345 -75.33 -25.44 0.63
N ARG A 346 -75.02 -24.59 -0.37
CA ARG A 346 -76.01 -23.77 -1.08
C ARG A 346 -77.07 -24.61 -1.79
N THR A 347 -76.69 -25.75 -2.38
CA THR A 347 -77.61 -26.61 -3.15
C THR A 347 -78.79 -27.13 -2.32
N PRO A 348 -78.59 -27.82 -1.18
CA PRO A 348 -79.69 -28.26 -0.33
C PRO A 348 -80.41 -27.09 0.35
N LEU A 349 -79.71 -25.99 0.70
CA LEU A 349 -80.35 -24.80 1.26
C LEU A 349 -81.37 -24.18 0.28
N ASN A 350 -80.98 -24.02 -0.99
CA ASN A 350 -81.88 -23.53 -2.04
C ASN A 350 -83.09 -24.47 -2.24
N ALA A 351 -82.88 -25.79 -2.12
CA ALA A 351 -83.97 -26.76 -2.20
C ALA A 351 -84.93 -26.63 -1.00
N ILE A 352 -84.41 -26.49 0.22
CA ILE A 352 -85.22 -26.23 1.43
C ILE A 352 -86.00 -24.93 1.27
N GLN A 353 -85.36 -23.82 0.90
CA GLN A 353 -86.04 -22.55 0.64
C GLN A 353 -87.16 -22.69 -0.40
N GLY A 354 -86.91 -23.38 -1.50
CA GLY A 354 -87.91 -23.62 -2.54
C GLY A 354 -89.11 -24.45 -2.04
N MET A 355 -88.86 -25.52 -1.28
CA MET A 355 -89.92 -26.35 -0.71
C MET A 355 -90.71 -25.60 0.37
N THR A 356 -90.05 -24.82 1.23
CA THR A 356 -90.69 -24.01 2.27
C THR A 356 -91.53 -22.89 1.66
N ALA A 357 -91.05 -22.25 0.58
CA ALA A 357 -91.82 -21.27 -0.18
C ALA A 357 -93.08 -21.89 -0.80
N ALA A 358 -92.96 -23.07 -1.42
CA ALA A 358 -94.11 -23.78 -1.98
C ALA A 358 -95.14 -24.21 -0.91
N LEU A 359 -94.68 -24.61 0.29
CA LEU A 359 -95.58 -24.91 1.41
C LEU A 359 -96.36 -23.68 1.89
N ARG A 360 -95.76 -22.50 1.87
CA ARG A 360 -96.44 -21.24 2.25
C ARG A 360 -97.58 -20.86 1.32
N ASP A 361 -97.55 -21.31 0.06
CA ASP A 361 -98.64 -21.10 -0.90
C ASP A 361 -99.82 -22.04 -0.67
N THR A 362 -99.72 -22.96 0.31
CA THR A 362 -100.80 -23.85 0.73
C THR A 362 -101.51 -23.35 2.00
N SER A 363 -102.64 -23.99 2.35
CA SER A 363 -103.38 -23.66 3.57
C SER A 363 -102.69 -24.23 4.81
N LEU A 364 -101.83 -23.43 5.46
CA LEU A 364 -101.11 -23.78 6.68
C LEU A 364 -101.84 -23.31 7.95
N THR A 365 -101.66 -24.03 9.05
CA THR A 365 -102.06 -23.54 10.39
C THR A 365 -101.13 -22.42 10.88
N VAL A 366 -101.55 -21.64 11.88
CA VAL A 366 -100.73 -20.56 12.46
C VAL A 366 -99.37 -21.07 12.97
N GLU A 367 -99.36 -22.22 13.65
CA GLU A 367 -98.15 -22.85 14.16
C GLU A 367 -97.22 -23.34 13.03
N GLN A 368 -97.78 -23.83 11.91
CA GLN A 368 -97.00 -24.22 10.73
C GLN A 368 -96.43 -23.01 9.97
N GLN A 369 -97.13 -21.86 9.97
CA GLN A 369 -96.63 -20.61 9.41
C GLN A 369 -95.43 -20.08 10.20
N GLU A 370 -95.47 -20.14 11.53
CA GLU A 370 -94.34 -19.75 12.38
C GLU A 370 -93.11 -20.64 12.14
N ILE A 371 -93.31 -21.97 12.03
CA ILE A 371 -92.22 -22.91 11.76
C ILE A 371 -91.60 -22.68 10.37
N THR A 372 -92.43 -22.48 9.35
CA THR A 372 -91.93 -22.24 7.97
C THR A 372 -91.21 -20.90 7.86
N ALA A 373 -91.67 -19.85 8.55
CA ALA A 373 -90.95 -18.58 8.63
C ALA A 373 -89.57 -18.74 9.30
N ALA A 374 -89.49 -19.47 10.43
CA ALA A 374 -88.23 -19.70 11.13
C ALA A 374 -87.20 -20.49 10.29
N ILE A 375 -87.65 -21.49 9.51
CA ILE A 375 -86.78 -22.24 8.58
C ILE A 375 -86.25 -21.31 7.49
N GLN A 376 -87.08 -20.40 6.99
CA GLN A 376 -86.75 -19.48 5.91
C GLN A 376 -85.70 -18.45 6.35
N ASP A 377 -85.91 -17.82 7.51
CA ASP A 377 -84.93 -16.89 8.12
C ASP A 377 -83.59 -17.58 8.39
N GLY A 378 -83.64 -18.81 8.92
CA GLY A 378 -82.44 -19.60 9.19
C GLY A 378 -81.65 -19.96 7.92
N THR A 379 -82.36 -20.26 6.82
CA THR A 379 -81.72 -20.58 5.53
C THR A 379 -81.18 -19.34 4.83
N GLU A 380 -81.86 -18.19 4.93
CA GLU A 380 -81.39 -16.92 4.36
C GLU A 380 -80.12 -16.40 5.06
N SER A 381 -79.98 -16.63 6.37
CA SER A 381 -78.78 -16.24 7.13
C SER A 381 -77.54 -17.10 6.83
N LEU A 382 -77.69 -18.25 6.17
CA LEU A 382 -76.61 -19.23 5.89
C LEU A 382 -76.07 -19.15 4.45
N LEU A 383 -76.77 -18.42 3.58
CA LEU A 383 -76.41 -18.19 2.16
C LEU A 383 -75.59 -16.91 2.00
#